data_AF-A0A1H4TJ38-F1
#
_entry.id   AF-A0A1H4TJ38-F1
#
_cell.length_a   1.000
_cell.length_b   1.000
_cell.length_c   1.000
_cell.angle_alpha   90.00
_cell.angle_beta   90.00
_cell.angle_gamma   90.00
#
_symmetry.space_group_name_H-M   'P 1'
#
loop_
_entity.id
_entity.type
_entity.pdbx_description
1 polymer ?
#
loop_
_entity_poly.entity_id
_entity_poly.type
_entity_poly.pdbx_seq_one_letter_code
_entity_poly.pdbx_strand_id
1 'polypeptide(L)'
;MSLMRGNRMQGTGKRTWLCAAALACLSVLALPAFSETCITQSAMTPADRTALEDAGQRFAALTAANNADAVRAQTMPQFAQDFGGIAEAIRTAAPKLQGASFVRDTLWILDASTSKPGADGSAQDAQFFCNLNGGSLQTSFLIPALPAGRYALVVLNTAGTTEPYQIAMLLRQSTPGTWQMGGLFPRATTAGGHDGVWFWKAARDYAAKKQSWNAFVYYNEAEQLLKPVSFLSSSHLEALQAERSKSAPPALSTGISASQPLVIAAKGGAEFRVTSLEALNAPAQTGLDLLAHIHTEDAVSDPVALRARNAAAAKAIVAAYPELRSAFHGVWIVADLPNGTTFVSEEPMSAL
;
A
#
# COMPACT_ATOMS: atom_id res chain seq x y z
N MET A 1 -2.50 -83.19 0.15
CA MET A 1 -2.80 -83.55 -1.25
C MET A 1 -2.11 -82.52 -2.12
N SER A 2 -0.88 -82.84 -2.51
CA SER A 2 -0.51 -83.25 -3.88
C SER A 2 0.04 -82.04 -4.64
N LEU A 3 1.37 -81.99 -4.77
CA LEU A 3 2.12 -82.49 -5.95
C LEU A 3 1.88 -81.54 -7.14
N MET A 4 2.84 -81.06 -7.91
CA MET A 4 4.28 -81.18 -8.04
C MET A 4 4.58 -80.51 -9.40
N ARG A 5 5.86 -80.24 -9.68
CA ARG A 5 6.49 -80.00 -11.00
C ARG A 5 6.17 -78.65 -11.67
N GLY A 6 7.11 -77.81 -12.07
CA GLY A 6 8.55 -78.00 -12.27
C GLY A 6 8.91 -78.14 -13.76
N ASN A 7 10.01 -77.44 -14.12
CA ASN A 7 10.81 -77.49 -15.36
C ASN A 7 10.39 -76.59 -16.53
N ARG A 8 11.22 -75.60 -16.91
CA ARG A 8 12.41 -75.66 -17.83
C ARG A 8 11.93 -75.75 -19.30
N MET A 9 12.49 -75.09 -20.30
CA MET A 9 13.83 -74.55 -20.52
C MET A 9 13.81 -73.72 -21.83
N GLN A 10 14.81 -72.83 -21.96
CA GLN A 10 15.58 -72.53 -23.18
C GLN A 10 14.92 -71.88 -24.41
N GLY A 11 15.49 -70.73 -24.79
CA GLY A 11 15.42 -70.15 -26.13
C GLY A 11 16.50 -69.08 -26.31
N THR A 12 17.65 -69.50 -26.80
CA THR A 12 18.87 -68.73 -27.08
C THR A 12 18.79 -67.88 -28.36
N GLY A 13 19.50 -66.75 -28.40
CA GLY A 13 19.91 -66.06 -29.65
C GLY A 13 20.08 -64.55 -29.46
N LYS A 14 21.21 -64.04 -28.93
CA LYS A 14 22.42 -63.57 -29.64
C LYS A 14 22.18 -62.61 -30.82
N ARG A 15 22.76 -61.40 -30.67
CA ARG A 15 23.45 -60.56 -31.70
C ARG A 15 22.51 -59.81 -32.66
N THR A 16 22.67 -58.53 -33.02
CA THR A 16 23.81 -57.60 -33.05
C THR A 16 23.31 -56.23 -33.57
N TRP A 17 23.84 -55.12 -32.99
CA TRP A 17 24.39 -53.93 -33.69
C TRP A 17 23.52 -52.71 -34.10
N LEU A 18 23.96 -51.55 -33.55
CA LEU A 18 24.12 -50.20 -34.13
C LEU A 18 22.85 -49.37 -34.44
N CYS A 19 22.57 -48.29 -33.68
CA CYS A 19 23.14 -46.93 -33.72
C CYS A 19 22.38 -45.96 -34.65
N ALA A 20 21.84 -44.89 -34.06
CA ALA A 20 21.82 -43.49 -34.51
C ALA A 20 20.53 -42.80 -34.00
N ALA A 21 20.59 -41.99 -32.94
CA ALA A 21 21.06 -40.60 -32.95
C ALA A 21 20.06 -39.64 -33.64
N ALA A 22 18.99 -39.24 -32.93
CA ALA A 22 18.16 -38.09 -33.34
C ALA A 22 17.26 -37.51 -32.22
N LEU A 23 17.48 -37.77 -30.92
CA LEU A 23 16.55 -37.28 -29.88
C LEU A 23 17.24 -36.83 -28.59
N ALA A 24 18.37 -36.14 -28.72
CA ALA A 24 19.13 -35.63 -27.57
C ALA A 24 19.79 -34.29 -27.89
N CYS A 25 18.99 -33.23 -28.16
CA CYS A 25 19.45 -31.84 -28.17
C CYS A 25 18.27 -30.83 -28.20
N LEU A 26 17.22 -31.06 -27.40
CA LEU A 26 16.34 -29.96 -26.98
C LEU A 26 16.70 -29.57 -25.54
N SER A 27 17.97 -29.21 -25.37
CA SER A 27 18.43 -28.50 -24.18
C SER A 27 17.76 -27.14 -24.23
N VAL A 28 16.63 -27.00 -23.53
CA VAL A 28 16.01 -25.72 -23.23
C VAL A 28 17.09 -24.86 -22.58
N LEU A 29 17.66 -23.93 -23.36
CA LEU A 29 18.42 -22.81 -22.85
C LEU A 29 17.46 -22.01 -21.98
N ALA A 30 17.38 -22.35 -20.70
CA ALA A 30 16.87 -21.46 -19.68
C ALA A 30 17.86 -20.29 -19.63
N LEU A 31 17.62 -19.29 -20.48
CA LEU A 31 18.30 -18.01 -20.37
C LEU A 31 18.11 -17.53 -18.94
N PRO A 32 19.18 -17.13 -18.22
CA PRO A 32 19.00 -16.51 -16.93
C PRO A 32 18.10 -15.30 -17.14
N ALA A 33 16.91 -15.32 -16.52
CA ALA A 33 16.12 -14.13 -16.37
C ALA A 33 16.98 -13.18 -15.54
N PHE A 34 17.52 -12.14 -16.18
CA PHE A 34 18.24 -11.07 -15.49
C PHE A 34 17.21 -10.37 -14.60
N SER A 35 17.14 -10.79 -13.34
CA SER A 35 16.22 -10.19 -12.38
C SER A 35 16.73 -8.82 -12.00
N GLU A 36 15.81 -7.88 -11.83
CA GLU A 36 16.05 -6.66 -11.09
C GLU A 36 16.75 -7.01 -9.76
N THR A 37 17.74 -6.21 -9.37
CA THR A 37 18.47 -6.46 -8.13
C THR A 37 18.03 -5.49 -7.04
N CYS A 38 17.93 -6.00 -5.82
CA CYS A 38 17.64 -5.18 -4.65
C CYS A 38 18.75 -5.27 -3.62
N ILE A 39 19.20 -4.12 -3.12
CA ILE A 39 20.18 -4.03 -2.04
C ILE A 39 19.52 -3.35 -0.85
N THR A 40 19.46 -4.07 0.27
CA THR A 40 18.97 -3.54 1.56
C THR A 40 20.03 -2.65 2.21
N GLN A 41 19.61 -1.74 3.09
CA GLN A 41 20.52 -0.84 3.83
C GLN A 41 21.73 -1.55 4.48
N SER A 42 21.54 -2.77 5.00
CA SER A 42 22.61 -3.56 5.64
C SER A 42 23.65 -4.08 4.65
N ALA A 43 23.28 -4.29 3.38
CA ALA A 43 24.15 -4.75 2.31
C ALA A 43 24.74 -3.59 1.47
N MET A 44 24.31 -2.35 1.69
CA MET A 44 24.84 -1.17 1.00
C MET A 44 26.28 -0.87 1.40
N THR A 45 27.05 -0.36 0.44
CA THR A 45 28.35 0.25 0.74
C THR A 45 28.18 1.51 1.59
N PRO A 46 29.18 1.90 2.41
CA PRO A 46 29.12 3.15 3.16
C PRO A 46 28.92 4.39 2.26
N ALA A 47 29.52 4.38 1.07
CA ALA A 47 29.39 5.47 0.10
C ALA A 47 27.97 5.60 -0.46
N ASP A 48 27.36 4.48 -0.89
CA ASP A 48 25.98 4.48 -1.37
C ASP A 48 25.02 4.93 -0.28
N ARG A 49 25.21 4.43 0.95
CA ARG A 49 24.38 4.77 2.10
C ARG A 49 24.43 6.28 2.39
N THR A 50 25.64 6.85 2.47
CA THR A 50 25.84 8.28 2.74
C THR A 50 25.22 9.15 1.64
N ALA A 51 25.44 8.81 0.37
CA ALA A 51 24.88 9.56 -0.75
C ALA A 51 23.34 9.57 -0.76
N LEU A 52 22.70 8.47 -0.38
CA LEU A 52 21.25 8.38 -0.26
C LEU A 52 20.70 9.14 0.95
N GLU A 53 21.40 9.09 2.09
CA GLU A 53 21.05 9.88 3.27
C GLU A 53 21.12 11.37 2.98
N ASP A 54 22.22 11.83 2.38
CA ASP A 54 22.41 13.23 2.01
C ASP A 54 21.34 13.71 1.01
N ALA A 55 21.03 12.90 -0.01
CA ALA A 55 19.97 13.21 -0.96
C ALA A 55 18.60 13.28 -0.28
N GLY A 56 18.28 12.30 0.58
CA GLY A 56 17.05 12.26 1.34
C GLY A 56 16.88 13.48 2.25
N GLN A 57 17.91 13.80 3.04
CA GLN A 57 17.90 14.96 3.93
C GLN A 57 17.72 16.27 3.15
N ARG A 58 18.41 16.41 2.01
CA ARG A 58 18.26 17.58 1.13
C ARG A 58 16.83 17.74 0.64
N PHE A 59 16.21 16.69 0.11
CA PHE A 59 14.84 16.77 -0.39
C PHE A 59 13.80 16.96 0.73
N ALA A 60 14.01 16.34 1.89
CA ALA A 60 13.17 16.55 3.07
C ALA A 60 13.24 18.00 3.55
N ALA A 61 14.43 18.59 3.61
CA ALA A 61 14.62 20.00 3.98
C ALA A 61 13.93 20.95 2.98
N LEU A 62 14.05 20.69 1.67
CA LEU A 62 13.35 21.48 0.65
C LEU A 62 11.83 21.35 0.76
N THR A 63 11.34 20.14 1.04
CA THR A 63 9.91 19.87 1.27
C THR A 63 9.40 20.64 2.49
N ALA A 64 10.13 20.59 3.61
CA ALA A 64 9.79 21.32 4.83
C ALA A 64 9.79 22.84 4.64
N ALA A 65 10.68 23.35 3.79
CA ALA A 65 10.76 24.76 3.42
C ALA A 65 9.70 25.19 2.39
N ASN A 66 8.79 24.30 1.98
CA ASN A 66 7.82 24.53 0.90
C ASN A 66 8.48 25.01 -0.42
N ASN A 67 9.71 24.57 -0.70
CA ASN A 67 10.49 25.03 -1.85
C ASN A 67 10.31 24.09 -3.06
N ALA A 68 9.12 24.16 -3.64
CA ALA A 68 8.73 23.33 -4.78
C ALA A 68 9.65 23.53 -6.01
N ASP A 69 10.10 24.75 -6.27
CA ASP A 69 10.96 25.06 -7.43
C ASP A 69 12.34 24.40 -7.31
N ALA A 70 12.94 24.39 -6.12
CA ALA A 70 14.22 23.72 -5.90
C ALA A 70 14.10 22.19 -6.01
N VAL A 71 12.99 21.61 -5.55
CA VAL A 71 12.71 20.17 -5.76
C VAL A 71 12.52 19.88 -7.25
N ARG A 72 11.77 20.71 -7.97
CA ARG A 72 11.54 20.57 -9.41
C ARG A 72 12.85 20.61 -10.21
N ALA A 73 13.76 21.52 -9.87
CA ALA A 73 15.07 21.64 -10.51
C ALA A 73 15.96 20.38 -10.34
N GLN A 74 15.67 19.55 -9.33
CA GLN A 74 16.38 18.31 -9.04
C GLN A 74 15.52 17.06 -9.28
N THR A 75 14.36 17.23 -9.92
CA THR A 75 13.47 16.15 -10.32
C THR A 75 13.89 15.62 -11.68
N MET A 76 13.69 14.32 -11.91
CA MET A 76 13.97 13.71 -13.20
C MET A 76 13.22 14.44 -14.32
N PRO A 77 13.82 14.67 -15.50
CA PRO A 77 13.22 15.49 -16.56
C PRO A 77 11.79 15.06 -16.94
N GLN A 78 11.52 13.76 -16.96
CA GLN A 78 10.20 13.19 -17.25
C GLN A 78 9.11 13.57 -16.24
N PHE A 79 9.45 13.84 -14.98
CA PHE A 79 8.49 14.25 -13.94
C PHE A 79 8.52 15.76 -13.69
N ALA A 80 9.58 16.45 -14.11
CA ALA A 80 9.69 17.90 -13.97
C ALA A 80 8.69 18.66 -14.88
N GLN A 81 8.25 18.04 -15.99
CA GLN A 81 7.21 18.60 -16.86
C GLN A 81 5.82 18.56 -16.20
N ASP A 82 5.49 17.44 -15.54
CA ASP A 82 4.21 17.20 -14.86
C ASP A 82 4.35 17.26 -13.32
N PHE A 83 4.99 18.31 -12.81
CA PHE A 83 5.39 18.41 -11.41
C PHE A 83 4.23 18.72 -10.42
N GLY A 84 3.00 18.92 -10.92
CA GLY A 84 1.87 19.39 -10.11
C GLY A 84 1.56 18.51 -8.90
N GLY A 85 1.58 17.18 -9.06
CA GLY A 85 1.33 16.26 -7.94
C GLY A 85 2.40 16.32 -6.84
N ILE A 86 3.67 16.47 -7.21
CA ILE A 86 4.76 16.62 -6.23
C ILE A 86 4.69 17.98 -5.54
N ALA A 87 4.42 19.05 -6.29
CA ALA A 87 4.24 20.40 -5.72
C ALA A 87 3.10 20.43 -4.69
N GLU A 88 1.99 19.76 -4.98
CA GLU A 88 0.86 19.64 -4.06
C GLU A 88 1.22 18.84 -2.80
N ALA A 89 1.91 17.71 -2.96
CA ALA A 89 2.42 16.93 -1.85
C ALA A 89 3.36 17.75 -0.94
N ILE A 90 4.23 18.58 -1.52
CA ILE A 90 5.10 19.51 -0.78
C ILE A 90 4.25 20.52 -0.01
N ARG A 91 3.31 21.19 -0.67
CA ARG A 91 2.46 22.22 -0.07
C ARG A 91 1.66 21.70 1.11
N THR A 92 1.12 20.49 0.99
CA THR A 92 0.33 19.85 2.05
C THR A 92 1.20 19.32 3.20
N ALA A 93 2.42 18.86 2.90
CA ALA A 93 3.33 18.33 3.91
C ALA A 93 4.11 19.42 4.68
N ALA A 94 4.51 20.50 4.01
CA ALA A 94 5.43 21.49 4.58
C ALA A 94 5.03 22.02 5.96
N PRO A 95 3.76 22.38 6.25
CA PRO A 95 3.36 22.84 7.58
C PRO A 95 3.59 21.79 8.68
N LYS A 96 3.44 20.50 8.36
CA LYS A 96 3.62 19.37 9.29
C LYS A 96 5.09 19.04 9.54
N LEU A 97 5.98 19.56 8.70
CA LEU A 97 7.42 19.33 8.73
C LEU A 97 8.21 20.50 9.32
N GLN A 98 7.55 21.61 9.67
CA GLN A 98 8.23 22.78 10.20
C GLN A 98 8.95 22.48 11.51
N GLY A 99 10.23 22.85 11.59
CA GLY A 99 11.05 22.60 12.77
C GLY A 99 11.43 21.14 13.01
N ALA A 100 11.03 20.23 12.11
CA ALA A 100 11.37 18.82 12.22
C ALA A 100 12.86 18.57 11.94
N SER A 101 13.46 17.67 12.72
CA SER A 101 14.68 16.97 12.31
C SER A 101 14.31 15.70 11.57
N PHE A 102 15.11 15.29 10.58
CA PHE A 102 14.85 14.10 9.78
C PHE A 102 15.81 12.98 10.16
N VAL A 103 15.25 11.84 10.53
CA VAL A 103 16.02 10.65 10.92
C VAL A 103 15.77 9.56 9.88
N ARG A 104 16.86 8.91 9.43
CA ARG A 104 16.78 7.77 8.51
C ARG A 104 16.07 6.61 9.18
N ASP A 105 15.00 6.15 8.54
CA ASP A 105 14.35 4.89 8.88
C ASP A 105 15.02 3.74 8.14
N THR A 106 14.86 3.72 6.81
CA THR A 106 15.29 2.62 5.96
C THR A 106 15.60 3.10 4.54
N LEU A 107 16.53 2.38 3.89
CA LEU A 107 16.99 2.63 2.53
C LEU A 107 16.98 1.33 1.73
N TRP A 108 16.58 1.43 0.46
CA TRP A 108 16.74 0.36 -0.52
C TRP A 108 17.30 0.92 -1.82
N ILE A 109 18.20 0.17 -2.45
CA ILE A 109 18.59 0.38 -3.85
C ILE A 109 17.83 -0.64 -4.68
N LEU A 110 17.18 -0.14 -5.73
CA LEU A 110 16.34 -0.89 -6.66
C LEU A 110 16.99 -0.72 -8.04
N ASP A 111 17.78 -1.71 -8.48
CA ASP A 111 18.52 -1.62 -9.73
C ASP A 111 17.80 -2.38 -10.85
N ALA A 112 17.22 -1.61 -11.77
CA ALA A 112 16.56 -2.04 -12.99
C ALA A 112 17.41 -1.66 -14.24
N SER A 113 18.72 -1.48 -14.09
CA SER A 113 19.59 -1.05 -15.21
C SER A 113 19.64 -2.08 -16.34
N THR A 114 19.35 -3.36 -16.05
CA THR A 114 19.31 -4.44 -17.04
C THR A 114 17.91 -4.71 -17.58
N SER A 115 16.88 -3.98 -17.14
CA SER A 115 15.51 -4.17 -17.59
C SER A 115 15.38 -3.81 -19.07
N LYS A 116 14.76 -4.71 -19.84
CA LYS A 116 14.56 -4.54 -21.28
C LYS A 116 13.21 -3.86 -21.55
N PRO A 117 13.13 -2.96 -22.54
CA PRO A 117 11.84 -2.47 -23.01
C PRO A 117 10.96 -3.61 -23.52
N GLY A 118 9.64 -3.39 -23.47
CA GLY A 118 8.65 -4.27 -24.09
C GLY A 118 8.80 -4.32 -25.61
N ALA A 119 8.05 -5.23 -26.25
CA ALA A 119 8.07 -5.39 -27.71
C ALA A 119 7.65 -4.11 -28.47
N ASP A 120 6.89 -3.23 -27.81
CA ASP A 120 6.44 -1.92 -28.30
C ASP A 120 7.39 -0.77 -27.91
N GLY A 121 8.51 -1.06 -27.24
CA GLY A 121 9.46 -0.07 -26.74
C GLY A 121 9.06 0.58 -25.41
N SER A 122 7.95 0.18 -24.80
CA SER A 122 7.50 0.71 -23.50
C SER A 122 8.34 0.18 -22.34
N ALA A 123 8.43 0.96 -21.25
CA ALA A 123 8.97 0.46 -20.00
C ALA A 123 8.04 -0.62 -19.42
N GLN A 124 8.61 -1.68 -18.88
CA GLN A 124 7.86 -2.79 -18.28
C GLN A 124 7.72 -2.59 -16.77
N ASP A 125 6.84 -3.39 -16.15
CA ASP A 125 6.73 -3.45 -14.70
C ASP A 125 8.03 -4.03 -14.11
N ALA A 126 8.57 -3.36 -13.09
CA ALA A 126 9.77 -3.82 -12.40
C ALA A 126 9.39 -4.41 -11.04
N GLN A 127 9.89 -5.63 -10.77
CA GLN A 127 9.67 -6.30 -9.51
C GLN A 127 11.00 -6.53 -8.78
N PHE A 128 11.12 -5.97 -7.58
CA PHE A 128 12.33 -6.10 -6.76
C PHE A 128 12.04 -6.96 -5.55
N PHE A 129 12.94 -7.90 -5.27
CA PHE A 129 12.85 -8.80 -4.12
C PHE A 129 14.04 -8.59 -3.21
N CYS A 130 13.78 -8.02 -2.04
CA CYS A 130 14.80 -7.66 -1.05
C CYS A 130 14.73 -8.63 0.12
N ASN A 131 15.55 -9.68 0.07
CA ASN A 131 15.65 -10.64 1.15
C ASN A 131 16.62 -10.12 2.22
N LEU A 132 16.17 -10.09 3.47
CA LEU A 132 17.06 -9.73 4.57
C LEU A 132 17.91 -10.95 4.94
N ASN A 133 19.18 -10.96 4.55
CA ASN A 133 20.18 -11.97 4.96
C ASN A 133 19.76 -13.45 4.75
N GLY A 134 18.98 -13.75 3.70
CA GLY A 134 18.49 -15.11 3.42
C GLY A 134 17.41 -15.62 4.40
N GLY A 135 16.85 -14.75 5.23
CA GLY A 135 15.71 -15.07 6.09
C GLY A 135 14.38 -15.14 5.34
N SER A 136 13.34 -15.59 6.03
CA SER A 136 11.96 -15.66 5.52
C SER A 136 11.26 -14.31 5.40
N LEU A 137 11.84 -13.26 6.01
CA LEU A 137 11.32 -11.90 5.91
C LEU A 137 11.79 -11.26 4.61
N GLN A 138 10.83 -11.06 3.71
CA GLN A 138 11.02 -10.42 2.42
C GLN A 138 10.32 -9.07 2.39
N THR A 139 10.97 -8.08 1.80
CA THR A 139 10.34 -6.85 1.30
C THR A 139 10.36 -6.92 -0.22
N SER A 140 9.26 -6.57 -0.87
CA SER A 140 9.20 -6.55 -2.33
C SER A 140 8.63 -5.22 -2.82
N PHE A 141 8.99 -4.88 -4.06
CA PHE A 141 8.53 -3.67 -4.72
C PHE A 141 7.96 -4.04 -6.07
N LEU A 142 6.80 -3.50 -6.42
CA LEU A 142 6.20 -3.63 -7.75
C LEU A 142 5.94 -2.24 -8.30
N ILE A 143 6.81 -1.76 -9.19
CA ILE A 143 6.72 -0.42 -9.76
C ILE A 143 6.34 -0.53 -11.23
N PRO A 144 5.11 -0.10 -11.61
CA PRO A 144 4.65 -0.21 -12.98
C PRO A 144 5.44 0.69 -13.93
N ALA A 145 5.66 0.20 -15.16
CA ALA A 145 6.29 0.95 -16.25
C ALA A 145 7.58 1.69 -15.85
N LEU A 146 8.47 1.04 -15.09
CA LEU A 146 9.70 1.64 -14.58
C LEU A 146 10.81 1.59 -15.66
N PRO A 147 11.30 2.74 -16.16
CA PRO A 147 12.38 2.74 -17.15
C PRO A 147 13.67 2.14 -16.58
N ALA A 148 14.54 1.64 -17.45
CA ALA A 148 15.83 1.13 -17.03
C ALA A 148 16.65 2.19 -16.25
N GLY A 149 17.30 1.74 -15.19
CA GLY A 149 18.20 2.56 -14.39
C GLY A 149 18.30 2.11 -12.94
N ARG A 150 19.11 2.85 -12.18
CA ARG A 150 19.35 2.61 -10.76
C ARG A 150 18.49 3.56 -9.92
N TYR A 151 17.62 2.99 -9.11
CA TYR A 151 16.68 3.71 -8.25
C TYR A 151 16.97 3.45 -6.78
N ALA A 152 16.37 4.25 -5.92
CA ALA A 152 16.38 4.01 -4.49
C ALA A 152 15.05 4.45 -3.86
N LEU A 153 14.60 3.72 -2.84
CA LEU A 153 13.58 4.20 -1.92
C LEU A 153 14.28 4.68 -0.65
N VAL A 154 14.08 5.95 -0.31
CA VAL A 154 14.59 6.58 0.91
C VAL A 154 13.41 6.90 1.81
N VAL A 155 13.41 6.38 3.04
CA VAL A 155 12.36 6.66 4.03
C VAL A 155 12.97 7.36 5.23
N LEU A 156 12.45 8.55 5.52
CA LEU A 156 12.84 9.38 6.66
C LEU A 156 11.63 9.61 7.56
N ASN A 157 11.84 9.59 8.87
CA ASN A 157 10.84 9.96 9.87
C ASN A 157 11.22 11.31 10.50
N THR A 158 10.22 12.08 10.92
CA THR A 158 10.45 13.29 11.71
C THR A 158 10.81 12.94 13.15
N ALA A 159 11.68 13.72 13.74
CA ALA A 159 11.97 13.72 15.17
C ALA A 159 11.89 15.14 15.72
N GLY A 160 11.43 15.27 16.97
CA GLY A 160 11.22 16.56 17.62
C GLY A 160 9.89 17.24 17.27
N THR A 161 8.98 16.57 16.57
CA THR A 161 7.62 17.06 16.28
C THR A 161 6.59 16.41 17.20
N THR A 162 5.51 17.12 17.51
CA THR A 162 4.36 16.58 18.27
C THR A 162 3.57 15.56 17.47
N GLU A 163 3.51 15.73 16.15
CA GLU A 163 2.88 14.79 15.23
C GLU A 163 3.98 14.09 14.41
N PRO A 164 4.19 12.78 14.64
CA PRO A 164 5.11 11.99 13.85
C PRO A 164 4.71 11.94 12.37
N TYR A 165 5.67 12.22 11.50
CA TYR A 165 5.46 12.28 10.06
C TYR A 165 6.59 11.53 9.34
N GLN A 166 6.28 10.97 8.18
CA GLN A 166 7.21 10.23 7.35
C GLN A 166 7.25 10.82 5.95
N ILE A 167 8.45 10.81 5.37
CA ILE A 167 8.68 11.15 3.97
C ILE A 167 9.38 9.96 3.33
N ALA A 168 8.65 9.27 2.45
CA ALA A 168 9.24 8.30 1.54
C ALA A 168 9.50 8.95 0.17
N MET A 169 10.65 8.67 -0.42
CA MET A 169 11.08 9.26 -1.69
C MET A 169 11.62 8.18 -2.61
N LEU A 170 11.07 8.11 -3.83
CA LEU A 170 11.67 7.34 -4.91
C LEU A 170 12.68 8.26 -5.60
N LEU A 171 13.94 7.85 -5.61
CA LEU A 171 15.04 8.58 -6.25
C LEU A 171 15.58 7.78 -7.43
N ARG A 172 16.11 8.46 -8.43
CA ARG A 172 16.87 7.84 -9.53
C ARG A 172 18.26 8.44 -9.62
N GLN A 173 19.25 7.58 -9.84
CA GLN A 173 20.62 8.01 -10.06
C GLN A 173 20.77 8.57 -11.47
N SER A 174 21.23 9.82 -11.60
CA SER A 174 21.53 10.44 -12.89
C SER A 174 22.98 10.22 -13.32
N THR A 175 23.88 10.31 -12.35
CA THR A 175 25.31 9.95 -12.44
C THR A 175 25.72 9.33 -11.10
N PRO A 176 26.83 8.56 -11.03
CA PRO A 176 27.26 7.93 -9.79
C PRO A 176 27.30 8.94 -8.62
N GLY A 177 26.56 8.64 -7.55
CA GLY A 177 26.44 9.49 -6.36
C GLY A 177 25.43 10.65 -6.46
N THR A 178 24.92 10.98 -7.64
CA THR A 178 23.94 12.06 -7.83
C THR A 178 22.53 11.49 -7.99
N TRP A 179 21.64 11.85 -7.07
CA TRP A 179 20.27 11.38 -7.02
C TRP A 179 19.27 12.49 -7.33
N GLN A 180 18.32 12.20 -8.21
CA GLN A 180 17.21 13.06 -8.59
C GLN A 180 15.88 12.52 -8.05
N MET A 181 14.94 13.41 -7.79
CA MET A 181 13.60 13.05 -7.32
C MET A 181 12.80 12.36 -8.45
N GLY A 182 12.20 11.22 -8.12
CA GLY A 182 11.27 10.46 -8.97
C GLY A 182 9.87 10.29 -8.38
N GLY A 183 9.71 10.49 -7.07
CA GLY A 183 8.41 10.46 -6.39
C GLY A 183 8.54 10.84 -4.92
N LEU A 184 7.51 11.52 -4.39
CA LEU A 184 7.46 12.03 -3.02
C LEU A 184 6.16 11.57 -2.35
N PHE A 185 6.27 10.88 -1.22
CA PHE A 185 5.17 10.27 -0.49
C PHE A 185 5.21 10.70 0.99
N PRO A 186 4.75 11.93 1.29
CA PRO A 186 4.64 12.42 2.65
C PRO A 186 3.38 11.88 3.33
N ARG A 187 3.48 11.42 4.57
CA ARG A 187 2.32 10.89 5.31
C ARG A 187 2.49 10.94 6.82
N ALA A 188 1.35 10.97 7.53
CA ALA A 188 1.35 10.77 8.98
C ALA A 188 1.69 9.32 9.31
N THR A 189 2.38 9.10 10.43
CA THR A 189 2.69 7.75 10.95
C THR A 189 1.85 7.36 12.15
N THR A 190 0.92 8.24 12.55
CA THR A 190 -0.02 7.98 13.63
C THR A 190 -1.42 8.47 13.29
N ALA A 191 -2.42 7.80 13.84
CA ALA A 191 -3.81 8.25 13.86
C ALA A 191 -4.39 8.09 15.27
N GLY A 192 -5.19 9.05 15.73
CA GLY A 192 -5.76 9.06 17.08
C GLY A 192 -4.72 8.95 18.20
N GLY A 193 -3.47 9.37 17.95
CA GLY A 193 -2.35 9.23 18.90
C GLY A 193 -1.65 7.86 18.90
N HIS A 194 -1.98 6.97 17.95
CA HIS A 194 -1.47 5.61 17.89
C HIS A 194 -0.79 5.29 16.56
N ASP A 195 0.21 4.41 16.59
CA ASP A 195 0.90 3.92 15.39
C ASP A 195 0.20 2.70 14.78
N GLY A 196 0.65 2.29 13.59
CA GLY A 196 0.06 1.15 12.88
C GLY A 196 0.21 -0.19 13.61
N VAL A 197 1.22 -0.38 14.47
CA VAL A 197 1.38 -1.63 15.25
C VAL A 197 0.33 -1.70 16.35
N TRP A 198 0.04 -0.57 16.99
CA TRP A 198 -1.06 -0.44 17.94
C TRP A 198 -2.40 -0.75 17.27
N PHE A 199 -2.66 -0.17 16.09
CA PHE A 199 -3.89 -0.45 15.33
C PHE A 199 -4.01 -1.91 14.94
N TRP A 200 -2.91 -2.55 14.53
CA TRP A 200 -2.91 -3.96 14.20
C TRP A 200 -3.28 -4.83 15.41
N LYS A 201 -2.73 -4.49 16.60
CA LYS A 201 -3.09 -5.16 17.85
C LYS A 201 -4.56 -4.94 18.21
N ALA A 202 -5.04 -3.70 18.17
CA ALA A 202 -6.43 -3.37 18.48
C ALA A 202 -7.41 -4.05 17.51
N ALA A 203 -7.07 -4.16 16.22
CA ALA A 203 -7.85 -4.90 15.23
C ALA A 203 -8.00 -6.39 15.61
N ARG A 204 -6.93 -7.03 16.08
CA ARG A 204 -6.98 -8.41 16.58
C ARG A 204 -7.87 -8.55 17.81
N ASP A 205 -7.84 -7.58 18.73
CA ASP A 205 -8.70 -7.58 19.91
C ASP A 205 -10.18 -7.44 19.52
N TYR A 206 -10.51 -6.63 18.53
CA TYR A 206 -11.88 -6.53 17.98
C TYR A 206 -12.31 -7.80 17.26
N ALA A 207 -11.42 -8.41 16.47
CA ALA A 207 -11.68 -9.67 15.80
C ALA A 207 -11.98 -10.80 16.81
N ALA A 208 -11.21 -10.88 17.90
CA ALA A 208 -11.44 -11.83 19.00
C ALA A 208 -12.80 -11.64 19.68
N LYS A 209 -13.29 -10.39 19.75
CA LYS A 209 -14.63 -10.04 20.26
C LYS A 209 -15.75 -10.19 19.21
N LYS A 210 -15.44 -10.70 18.02
CA LYS A 210 -16.37 -10.84 16.88
C LYS A 210 -16.95 -9.50 16.39
N GLN A 211 -16.26 -8.39 16.61
CA GLN A 211 -16.63 -7.06 16.10
C GLN A 211 -15.98 -6.85 14.73
N SER A 212 -16.55 -7.49 13.70
CA SER A 212 -15.92 -7.57 12.37
C SER A 212 -15.70 -6.21 11.70
N TRP A 213 -16.61 -5.24 11.85
CA TRP A 213 -16.45 -3.91 11.27
C TRP A 213 -15.36 -3.09 11.96
N ASN A 214 -15.33 -3.10 13.30
CA ASN A 214 -14.25 -2.44 14.05
C ASN A 214 -12.89 -3.02 13.68
N ALA A 215 -12.81 -4.36 13.63
CA ALA A 215 -11.58 -5.06 13.24
C ALA A 215 -11.16 -4.66 11.81
N PHE A 216 -12.08 -4.67 10.85
CA PHE A 216 -11.80 -4.32 9.46
C PHE A 216 -11.26 -2.90 9.30
N VAL A 217 -11.92 -1.91 9.89
CA VAL A 217 -11.48 -0.50 9.81
C VAL A 217 -10.12 -0.33 10.48
N TYR A 218 -9.88 -0.95 11.65
CA TYR A 218 -8.59 -0.86 12.34
C TYR A 218 -7.46 -1.61 11.61
N TYR A 219 -7.75 -2.72 10.92
CA TYR A 219 -6.77 -3.36 10.03
C TYR A 219 -6.42 -2.46 8.84
N ASN A 220 -7.41 -1.77 8.25
CA ASN A 220 -7.15 -0.82 7.16
C ASN A 220 -6.26 0.34 7.64
N GLU A 221 -6.55 0.90 8.80
CA GLU A 221 -5.73 1.96 9.40
C GLU A 221 -4.31 1.46 9.70
N ALA A 222 -4.18 0.25 10.25
CA ALA A 222 -2.88 -0.37 10.47
C ALA A 222 -2.09 -0.53 9.16
N GLU A 223 -2.72 -1.00 8.08
CA GLU A 223 -2.09 -1.13 6.77
C GLU A 223 -1.64 0.22 6.23
N GLN A 224 -2.53 1.22 6.26
CA GLN A 224 -2.21 2.58 5.83
C GLN A 224 -1.03 3.15 6.62
N LEU A 225 -1.01 2.93 7.94
CA LEU A 225 0.03 3.45 8.81
C LEU A 225 1.38 2.74 8.64
N LEU A 226 1.38 1.43 8.35
CA LEU A 226 2.61 0.61 8.22
C LEU A 226 3.20 0.59 6.80
N LYS A 227 2.45 1.05 5.79
CA LYS A 227 2.86 0.98 4.38
C LYS A 227 3.41 2.33 3.89
N PRO A 228 4.75 2.52 3.79
CA PRO A 228 5.34 3.83 3.45
C PRO A 228 4.96 4.29 2.03
N VAL A 229 4.82 3.34 1.10
CA VAL A 229 4.45 3.60 -0.30
C VAL A 229 3.57 2.46 -0.83
N SER A 230 2.67 2.76 -1.76
CA SER A 230 1.68 1.81 -2.29
C SER A 230 2.31 0.61 -3.03
N PHE A 231 3.48 0.80 -3.62
CA PHE A 231 4.21 -0.20 -4.39
C PHE A 231 5.15 -1.09 -3.55
N LEU A 232 5.23 -0.90 -2.22
CA LEU A 232 5.99 -1.75 -1.31
C LEU A 232 5.08 -2.82 -0.70
N SER A 233 5.55 -4.07 -0.66
CA SER A 233 4.99 -5.15 0.16
C SER A 233 6.05 -5.70 1.13
N SER A 234 5.58 -6.37 2.18
CA SER A 234 6.45 -7.13 3.08
C SER A 234 5.69 -8.30 3.68
N SER A 235 6.42 -9.30 4.14
CA SER A 235 5.87 -10.42 4.93
C SER A 235 4.95 -10.00 6.09
N HIS A 236 5.24 -8.88 6.77
CA HIS A 236 4.37 -8.34 7.82
C HIS A 236 3.08 -7.75 7.28
N LEU A 237 3.15 -7.01 6.16
CA LEU A 237 1.96 -6.47 5.49
C LEU A 237 1.09 -7.60 4.94
N GLU A 238 1.68 -8.65 4.39
CA GLU A 238 0.97 -9.84 3.93
C GLU A 238 0.26 -10.57 5.08
N ALA A 239 0.92 -10.71 6.24
CA ALA A 239 0.31 -11.28 7.43
C ALA A 239 -0.89 -10.43 7.92
N LEU A 240 -0.72 -9.11 7.98
CA LEU A 240 -1.79 -8.17 8.31
C LEU A 240 -2.97 -8.29 7.34
N GLN A 241 -2.71 -8.30 6.03
CA GLN A 241 -3.74 -8.43 4.99
C GLN A 241 -4.48 -9.77 5.06
N ALA A 242 -3.78 -10.87 5.39
CA ALA A 242 -4.38 -12.18 5.59
C ALA A 242 -5.30 -12.20 6.82
N GLU A 243 -4.86 -11.61 7.94
CA GLU A 243 -5.68 -11.47 9.15
C GLU A 243 -6.91 -10.60 8.92
N ARG A 244 -6.77 -9.50 8.19
CA ARG A 244 -7.89 -8.65 7.76
C ARG A 244 -8.89 -9.45 6.94
N SER A 245 -8.43 -10.16 5.91
CA SER A 245 -9.30 -10.95 5.02
C SER A 245 -10.05 -12.03 5.80
N LYS A 246 -9.39 -12.68 6.76
CA LYS A 246 -10.03 -13.69 7.65
C LYS A 246 -11.08 -13.09 8.57
N SER A 247 -10.92 -11.82 8.96
CA SER A 247 -11.80 -11.12 9.91
C SER A 247 -12.81 -10.20 9.21
N ALA A 248 -12.84 -10.20 7.88
CA ALA A 248 -13.66 -9.29 7.09
C ALA A 248 -15.15 -9.53 7.37
N PRO A 249 -15.96 -8.47 7.54
CA PRO A 249 -17.40 -8.57 7.59
C PRO A 249 -17.94 -9.37 6.40
N PRO A 250 -18.90 -10.31 6.58
CA PRO A 250 -19.46 -11.08 5.47
C PRO A 250 -20.06 -10.22 4.35
N ALA A 251 -20.56 -9.03 4.72
CA ALA A 251 -21.07 -8.02 3.79
C ALA A 251 -20.01 -7.50 2.80
N LEU A 252 -18.71 -7.66 3.11
CA LEU A 252 -17.58 -7.31 2.26
C LEU A 252 -17.06 -8.47 1.41
N SER A 253 -17.76 -9.60 1.33
CA SER A 253 -17.34 -10.77 0.54
C SER A 253 -17.05 -10.46 -0.93
N THR A 254 -17.58 -9.34 -1.43
CA THR A 254 -17.34 -8.85 -2.79
C THR A 254 -16.66 -7.47 -2.83
N GLY A 255 -16.16 -6.99 -1.68
CA GLY A 255 -15.58 -5.65 -1.53
C GLY A 255 -16.63 -4.55 -1.40
N ILE A 256 -16.16 -3.32 -1.19
CA ILE A 256 -16.95 -2.08 -1.27
C ILE A 256 -16.25 -1.09 -2.18
N SER A 257 -17.00 -0.51 -3.12
CA SER A 257 -16.51 0.49 -4.05
C SER A 257 -17.68 1.29 -4.65
N ALA A 258 -17.38 2.29 -5.48
CA ALA A 258 -18.41 3.00 -6.25
C ALA A 258 -19.22 2.09 -7.18
N SER A 259 -18.58 1.07 -7.78
CA SER A 259 -19.26 0.10 -8.66
C SER A 259 -19.97 -1.02 -7.89
N GLN A 260 -19.62 -1.20 -6.62
CA GLN A 260 -20.15 -2.24 -5.74
C GLN A 260 -20.36 -1.68 -4.32
N PRO A 261 -21.36 -0.82 -4.13
CA PRO A 261 -21.59 -0.20 -2.83
C PRO A 261 -22.20 -1.20 -1.85
N LEU A 262 -21.87 -1.05 -0.58
CA LEU A 262 -22.60 -1.65 0.53
C LEU A 262 -23.94 -0.94 0.68
N VAL A 263 -25.03 -1.66 0.44
CA VAL A 263 -26.39 -1.13 0.59
C VAL A 263 -26.86 -1.31 2.03
N ILE A 264 -27.16 -0.21 2.71
CA ILE A 264 -27.68 -0.19 4.07
C ILE A 264 -29.10 0.37 4.06
N ALA A 265 -30.06 -0.45 4.48
CA ALA A 265 -31.45 -0.04 4.61
C ALA A 265 -31.70 0.71 5.93
N ALA A 266 -32.39 1.85 5.85
CA ALA A 266 -32.82 2.63 7.00
C ALA A 266 -34.22 2.20 7.49
N LYS A 267 -34.51 2.54 8.76
CA LYS A 267 -35.87 2.43 9.31
C LYS A 267 -36.78 3.44 8.58
N GLY A 268 -37.51 2.98 7.58
CA GLY A 268 -38.32 3.83 6.69
C GLY A 268 -38.22 3.49 5.21
N GLY A 269 -37.39 2.50 4.82
CA GLY A 269 -37.29 2.00 3.45
C GLY A 269 -36.33 2.76 2.55
N ALA A 270 -35.69 3.83 3.05
CA ALA A 270 -34.57 4.47 2.36
C ALA A 270 -33.34 3.56 2.37
N GLU A 271 -32.55 3.61 1.29
CA GLU A 271 -31.30 2.87 1.15
C GLU A 271 -30.11 3.83 0.99
N PHE A 272 -29.01 3.52 1.65
CA PHE A 272 -27.75 4.24 1.54
C PHE A 272 -26.69 3.35 0.89
N ARG A 273 -26.06 3.86 -0.16
CA ARG A 273 -25.01 3.18 -0.92
C ARG A 273 -23.63 3.62 -0.43
N VAL A 274 -23.09 2.90 0.56
CA VAL A 274 -21.77 3.18 1.14
C VAL A 274 -20.68 2.64 0.23
N THR A 275 -19.73 3.49 -0.16
CA THR A 275 -18.66 3.16 -1.12
C THR A 275 -17.30 2.96 -0.44
N SER A 276 -17.07 3.58 0.72
CA SER A 276 -15.91 3.31 1.58
C SER A 276 -16.24 3.50 3.07
N LEU A 277 -15.47 2.84 3.92
CA LEU A 277 -15.49 2.97 5.39
C LEU A 277 -14.05 3.01 5.90
N GLU A 278 -13.67 4.12 6.50
CA GLU A 278 -12.30 4.45 6.88
C GLU A 278 -12.24 5.07 8.27
N ALA A 279 -11.07 5.05 8.89
CA ALA A 279 -10.82 5.78 10.12
C ALA A 279 -10.45 7.23 9.79
N LEU A 280 -10.90 8.17 10.61
CA LEU A 280 -10.51 9.58 10.54
C LEU A 280 -10.06 10.05 11.92
N ASN A 281 -9.01 10.87 11.95
CA ASN A 281 -8.59 11.53 13.18
C ASN A 281 -9.69 12.46 13.69
N ALA A 282 -10.15 12.22 14.92
CA ALA A 282 -11.11 13.12 15.55
C ALA A 282 -10.48 14.52 15.75
N PRO A 283 -11.23 15.62 15.56
CA PRO A 283 -10.71 16.99 15.68
C PRO A 283 -10.05 17.31 17.04
N ALA A 284 -10.40 16.59 18.10
CA ALA A 284 -9.93 16.81 19.47
C ALA A 284 -8.65 16.05 19.86
N GLN A 285 -7.91 15.49 18.89
CA GLN A 285 -6.65 14.74 19.08
C GLN A 285 -6.74 13.44 19.91
N THR A 286 -7.89 13.10 20.49
CA THR A 286 -8.10 11.81 21.18
C THR A 286 -9.09 10.95 20.44
N GLY A 287 -8.60 9.88 19.82
CA GLY A 287 -9.42 8.84 19.20
C GLY A 287 -9.77 9.07 17.73
N LEU A 288 -10.65 8.20 17.24
CA LEU A 288 -11.06 8.15 15.84
C LEU A 288 -12.55 8.44 15.68
N ASP A 289 -12.89 8.98 14.52
CA ASP A 289 -14.23 8.92 13.95
C ASP A 289 -14.26 7.92 12.80
N LEU A 290 -15.46 7.47 12.45
CA LEU A 290 -15.70 6.69 11.24
C LEU A 290 -15.98 7.63 10.07
N LEU A 291 -15.23 7.52 8.99
CA LEU A 291 -15.50 8.20 7.73
C LEU A 291 -16.22 7.24 6.79
N ALA A 292 -17.38 7.64 6.28
CA ALA A 292 -18.14 6.88 5.30
C ALA A 292 -18.41 7.73 4.05
N HIS A 293 -17.97 7.24 2.89
CA HIS A 293 -18.38 7.80 1.61
C HIS A 293 -19.70 7.16 1.17
N ILE A 294 -20.62 8.00 0.68
CA ILE A 294 -21.95 7.59 0.24
C ILE A 294 -22.21 8.14 -1.15
N HIS A 295 -22.48 7.22 -2.08
CA HIS A 295 -22.92 7.60 -3.41
C HIS A 295 -24.33 8.19 -3.34
N THR A 296 -24.52 9.33 -4.00
CA THR A 296 -25.79 10.04 -4.09
C THR A 296 -26.19 10.16 -5.55
N GLU A 297 -27.33 9.55 -5.90
CA GLU A 297 -27.87 9.60 -7.27
C GLU A 297 -28.63 10.93 -7.52
N ASP A 298 -29.17 11.53 -6.46
CA ASP A 298 -29.96 12.75 -6.53
C ASP A 298 -29.08 14.00 -6.57
N ALA A 299 -29.40 14.92 -7.49
CA ALA A 299 -28.79 16.24 -7.56
C ALA A 299 -29.37 17.20 -6.49
N VAL A 300 -29.33 16.80 -5.22
CA VAL A 300 -29.73 17.65 -4.10
C VAL A 300 -28.68 18.74 -3.92
N SER A 301 -29.10 20.01 -4.05
CA SER A 301 -28.23 21.17 -3.85
C SER A 301 -28.50 21.93 -2.55
N ASP A 302 -29.61 21.63 -1.86
CA ASP A 302 -29.96 22.24 -0.57
C ASP A 302 -29.08 21.66 0.56
N PRO A 303 -28.25 22.48 1.22
CA PRO A 303 -27.40 22.04 2.33
C PRO A 303 -28.18 21.48 3.52
N VAL A 304 -29.42 21.95 3.77
CA VAL A 304 -30.24 21.46 4.90
C VAL A 304 -30.72 20.04 4.62
N ALA A 305 -31.24 19.80 3.41
CA ALA A 305 -31.63 18.47 2.96
C ALA A 305 -30.44 17.49 2.94
N LEU A 306 -29.27 17.94 2.46
CA LEU A 306 -28.04 17.13 2.46
C LEU A 306 -27.60 16.76 3.88
N ARG A 307 -27.62 17.71 4.82
CA ARG A 307 -27.30 17.43 6.22
C ARG A 307 -28.27 16.44 6.85
N ALA A 308 -29.58 16.58 6.61
CA ALA A 308 -30.58 15.64 7.11
C ALA A 308 -30.38 14.23 6.53
N ARG A 309 -30.03 14.12 5.24
CA ARG A 309 -29.71 12.84 4.58
C ARG A 309 -28.47 12.19 5.19
N ASN A 310 -27.39 12.95 5.37
CA ASN A 310 -26.18 12.44 6.00
C ASN A 310 -26.44 11.97 7.43
N ALA A 311 -27.23 12.72 8.22
CA ALA A 311 -27.60 12.30 9.56
C ALA A 311 -28.44 11.00 9.57
N ALA A 312 -29.35 10.84 8.61
CA ALA A 312 -30.10 9.60 8.44
C ALA A 312 -29.19 8.43 8.04
N ALA A 313 -28.18 8.68 7.19
CA ALA A 313 -27.21 7.67 6.79
C ALA A 313 -26.30 7.21 7.93
N ALA A 314 -25.77 8.15 8.72
CA ALA A 314 -24.98 7.84 9.92
C ALA A 314 -25.78 6.98 10.90
N LYS A 315 -27.05 7.32 11.14
CA LYS A 315 -27.96 6.51 11.98
C LYS A 315 -28.19 5.11 11.40
N ALA A 316 -28.38 5.00 10.08
CA ALA A 316 -28.58 3.71 9.42
C ALA A 316 -27.33 2.82 9.53
N ILE A 317 -26.13 3.37 9.32
CA ILE A 317 -24.85 2.65 9.47
C ILE A 317 -24.71 2.10 10.90
N VAL A 318 -24.85 2.96 11.91
CA VAL A 318 -24.68 2.55 13.32
C VAL A 318 -25.80 1.60 13.77
N ALA A 319 -27.02 1.74 13.24
CA ALA A 319 -28.10 0.80 13.51
C ALA A 319 -27.86 -0.58 12.88
N ALA A 320 -27.26 -0.63 11.69
CA ALA A 320 -26.89 -1.87 11.02
C ALA A 320 -25.71 -2.56 11.71
N TYR A 321 -24.75 -1.79 12.24
CA TYR A 321 -23.52 -2.29 12.85
C TYR A 321 -23.27 -1.64 14.23
N PRO A 322 -24.01 -2.07 15.28
CA PRO A 322 -23.93 -1.46 16.60
C PRO A 322 -22.55 -1.52 17.26
N GLU A 323 -21.66 -2.43 16.82
CA GLU A 323 -20.29 -2.51 17.35
C GLU A 323 -19.47 -1.23 17.13
N LEU A 324 -19.80 -0.44 16.10
CA LEU A 324 -19.07 0.80 15.76
C LEU A 324 -19.06 1.80 16.93
N ARG A 325 -20.08 1.76 17.80
CA ARG A 325 -20.21 2.64 18.96
C ARG A 325 -19.06 2.52 19.97
N SER A 326 -18.39 1.36 20.04
CA SER A 326 -17.30 1.17 20.99
C SER A 326 -15.94 1.63 20.48
N ALA A 327 -15.82 1.93 19.19
CA ALA A 327 -14.53 2.19 18.55
C ALA A 327 -14.37 3.63 18.02
N PHE A 328 -15.48 4.36 17.83
CA PHE A 328 -15.50 5.67 17.18
C PHE A 328 -16.31 6.70 17.99
N HIS A 329 -15.87 7.97 17.95
CA HIS A 329 -16.50 9.08 18.68
C HIS A 329 -17.65 9.74 17.90
N GLY A 330 -17.59 9.69 16.58
CA GLY A 330 -18.61 10.16 15.66
C GLY A 330 -18.53 9.45 14.32
N VAL A 331 -19.44 9.85 13.43
CA VAL A 331 -19.49 9.38 12.04
C VAL A 331 -19.49 10.60 11.12
N TRP A 332 -18.49 10.68 10.26
CA TRP A 332 -18.41 11.63 9.16
C TRP A 332 -19.00 11.00 7.92
N ILE A 333 -20.00 11.64 7.33
CA ILE A 333 -20.56 11.23 6.05
C ILE A 333 -20.06 12.19 4.97
N VAL A 334 -19.44 11.62 3.94
CA VAL A 334 -19.12 12.30 2.68
C VAL A 334 -20.14 11.86 1.64
N ALA A 335 -21.06 12.76 1.29
CA ALA A 335 -21.98 12.54 0.18
C ALA A 335 -21.28 12.90 -1.14
N ASP A 336 -21.01 11.89 -1.95
CA ASP A 336 -20.48 12.06 -3.30
C ASP A 336 -21.65 12.38 -4.25
N LEU A 337 -21.70 13.62 -4.75
CA LEU A 337 -22.81 14.13 -5.57
C LEU A 337 -22.56 13.88 -7.07
N PRO A 338 -23.62 13.77 -7.90
CA PRO A 338 -23.47 13.48 -9.35
C PRO A 338 -22.66 14.50 -10.13
N ASN A 339 -22.57 15.74 -9.63
CA ASN A 339 -21.79 16.82 -10.24
C ASN A 339 -20.28 16.77 -9.92
N GLY A 340 -19.82 15.73 -9.22
CA GLY A 340 -18.42 15.56 -8.80
C GLY A 340 -18.03 16.38 -7.57
N THR A 341 -18.97 17.09 -6.94
CA THR A 341 -18.73 17.76 -5.65
C THR A 341 -19.09 16.86 -4.48
N THR A 342 -18.57 17.18 -3.30
CA THR A 342 -18.88 16.44 -2.08
C THR A 342 -19.53 17.35 -1.04
N PHE A 343 -20.45 16.78 -0.25
CA PHE A 343 -20.98 17.42 0.94
C PHE A 343 -20.64 16.61 2.18
N VAL A 344 -20.02 17.25 3.17
CA VAL A 344 -19.48 16.58 4.36
C VAL A 344 -20.21 17.05 5.60
N SER A 345 -20.62 16.12 6.46
CA SER A 345 -21.13 16.44 7.79
C SER A 345 -20.81 15.35 8.80
N GLU A 346 -20.49 15.78 10.01
CA GLU A 346 -20.31 14.92 11.18
C GLU A 346 -21.61 14.79 11.98
N GLU A 347 -21.84 13.58 12.49
CA GLU A 347 -22.77 13.31 13.58
C GLU A 347 -22.06 12.65 14.77
N PRO A 348 -22.17 13.19 15.99
CA PRO A 348 -21.52 12.60 17.16
C PRO A 348 -22.20 11.28 17.54
N MET A 349 -21.43 10.31 18.05
CA MET A 349 -21.95 8.97 18.37
C MET A 349 -23.07 8.99 19.43
N SER A 350 -23.09 10.00 20.30
CA SER A 350 -24.16 10.23 21.28
C SER A 350 -25.51 10.62 20.67
N ALA A 351 -25.54 11.06 19.41
CA ALA A 351 -26.76 11.45 18.68
C ALA A 351 -27.28 10.36 17.73
N LEU A 352 -26.54 9.25 17.59
CA LEU A 352 -26.83 8.14 16.67
C LEU A 352 -27.52 6.98 17.36
#